data_AF-A0A1D6HNJ5-F1
#
_entry.id   AF-A0A1D6HNJ5-F1
#
_cell.length_a   1.000
_cell.length_b   1.000
_cell.length_c   1.000
_cell.angle_alpha   90.00
_cell.angle_beta   90.00
_cell.angle_gamma   90.00
#
_symmetry.space_group_name_H-M   'P 1'
#
loop_
_entity.id
_entity.type
_entity.pdbx_description
1 polymer ?
#
loop_
_entity_poly.entity_id
_entity_poly.type
_entity_poly.pdbx_seq_one_letter_code
_entity_poly.pdbx_strand_id
1 'polypeptide(L)'
;MEEWVAHPTEHTALDEVIPCVEPATANESLYRSRQVTFELVNVVNQVITNVSNRNFPPQLTPLYYNQSGPLMPLLCNPFTPDLRDRNCSRGEVTLDNATQVWKKYECQSTTVSGGAEICATVGRVTPSIYGQMTAGVTVSQGLYQYGPFLIQLQDCTFVRDTFTTINQGYCPGLERYSKWVYVGLVMVSLAVMLSLIFWVIYARERRHRVYSKQHQPYPVEDKPAATVPGA
;
A
#
# COMPACT_ATOMS: atom_id res chain seq x y z
N MET A 1 10.56 14.25 7.80
CA MET A 1 10.87 12.80 7.79
C MET A 1 11.64 12.43 9.04
N GLU A 2 12.72 13.16 9.38
CA GLU A 2 13.48 12.96 10.62
C GLU A 2 12.64 13.16 11.91
N GLU A 3 11.76 14.16 11.93
CA GLU A 3 10.82 14.40 13.04
C GLU A 3 9.88 13.21 13.31
N TRP A 4 9.36 12.57 12.26
CA TRP A 4 8.51 11.37 12.40
C TRP A 4 9.30 10.14 12.86
N VAL A 5 10.56 10.00 12.44
CA VAL A 5 11.44 8.92 12.92
C VAL A 5 11.71 9.05 14.43
N ALA A 6 11.84 10.28 14.93
CA ALA A 6 12.06 10.56 16.34
C ALA A 6 10.76 10.47 17.17
N HIS A 7 9.63 10.87 16.59
CA HIS A 7 8.33 10.97 17.26
C HIS A 7 7.21 10.32 16.42
N PRO A 8 7.21 8.97 16.26
CA PRO A 8 6.28 8.27 15.36
C PRO A 8 4.83 8.22 15.86
N THR A 9 4.60 8.50 17.15
CA THR A 9 3.27 8.53 17.79
C THR A 9 2.71 9.93 17.98
N GLU A 10 3.45 10.97 17.56
CA GLU A 10 2.97 12.35 17.58
C GLU A 10 2.29 12.69 16.25
N HIS A 11 1.27 13.55 16.30
CA HIS A 11 0.55 13.99 15.10
C HIS A 11 1.48 14.73 14.15
N THR A 12 1.96 14.01 13.14
CA THR A 12 2.74 14.57 12.04
C THR A 12 1.96 14.37 10.75
N ALA A 13 2.31 15.11 9.70
CA ALA A 13 1.73 14.90 8.36
C ALA A 13 1.95 13.48 7.79
N LEU A 14 2.82 12.66 8.41
CA LEU A 14 3.07 11.27 8.02
C LEU A 14 2.22 10.26 8.81
N ASP A 15 1.77 10.61 10.02
CA ASP A 15 0.89 9.78 10.88
C ASP A 15 -0.49 9.56 10.22
N GLU A 16 -1.02 10.56 9.51
CA GLU A 16 -2.28 10.46 8.77
C GLU A 16 -2.25 9.44 7.61
N VAL A 17 -1.07 9.09 7.10
CA VAL A 17 -0.90 8.17 5.96
C VAL A 17 -0.40 6.79 6.40
N ILE A 18 0.34 6.72 7.52
CA ILE A 18 0.92 5.49 8.06
C ILE A 18 0.61 5.40 9.55
N PRO A 19 -0.60 4.95 9.93
CA PRO A 19 -0.98 4.85 11.34
C PRO A 19 -0.15 3.76 12.02
N CYS A 20 0.86 4.20 12.76
CA CYS A 20 1.64 3.34 13.63
C CYS A 20 0.81 3.02 14.87
N VAL A 21 0.70 1.74 15.21
CA VAL A 21 0.14 1.35 16.50
C VAL A 21 1.26 0.97 17.46
N GLU A 22 0.97 1.09 18.74
CA GLU A 22 1.88 0.65 19.78
C GLU A 22 2.13 -0.87 19.69
N PRO A 23 3.36 -1.35 19.98
CA PRO A 23 3.68 -2.77 19.98
C PRO A 23 2.79 -3.66 20.85
N ALA A 24 2.24 -3.10 21.93
CA ALA A 24 1.28 -3.80 22.78
C ALA A 24 -0.01 -4.11 22.00
N THR A 25 -0.53 -3.14 21.25
CA THR A 25 -1.75 -3.26 20.44
C THR A 25 -1.57 -4.18 19.25
N ALA A 26 -0.40 -4.15 18.61
CA ALA A 26 -0.08 -5.06 17.52
C ALA A 26 0.07 -6.51 18.03
N ASN A 27 0.70 -6.71 19.19
CA ASN A 27 0.78 -8.03 19.82
C ASN A 27 -0.60 -8.54 20.28
N GLU A 28 -1.48 -7.67 20.80
CA GLU A 28 -2.87 -8.04 21.05
C GLU A 28 -3.58 -8.42 19.75
N SER A 29 -3.39 -7.67 18.67
CA SER A 29 -3.98 -7.99 17.36
C SER A 29 -3.49 -9.34 16.82
N LEU A 30 -2.21 -9.66 17.00
CA LEU A 30 -1.64 -10.97 16.68
C LEU A 30 -2.31 -12.07 17.52
N TYR A 31 -2.44 -11.84 18.83
CA TYR A 31 -3.11 -12.77 19.75
C TYR A 31 -4.56 -13.03 19.31
N ARG A 32 -5.31 -11.98 18.97
CA ARG A 32 -6.68 -12.08 18.44
C ARG A 32 -6.74 -12.82 17.12
N SER A 33 -5.80 -12.56 16.21
CA SER A 33 -5.71 -13.28 14.93
C SER A 33 -5.52 -14.78 15.17
N ARG A 34 -4.58 -15.17 16.05
CA ARG A 34 -4.38 -16.58 16.45
C ARG A 34 -5.63 -17.20 17.07
N GLN A 35 -6.31 -16.46 17.94
CA GLN A 35 -7.56 -16.89 18.57
C GLN A 35 -8.65 -17.15 17.52
N VAL A 36 -8.84 -16.24 16.55
CA VAL A 36 -9.82 -16.41 15.47
C VAL A 36 -9.48 -17.61 14.59
N THR A 37 -8.21 -17.78 14.21
CA THR A 37 -7.78 -18.97 13.45
C THR A 37 -8.05 -20.26 14.23
N PHE A 38 -7.74 -20.29 15.53
CA PHE A 38 -7.98 -21.44 16.39
C PHE A 38 -9.47 -21.82 16.44
N GLU A 39 -10.35 -20.85 16.68
CA GLU A 39 -11.79 -21.08 16.75
C GLU A 39 -12.39 -21.47 15.40
N LEU A 40 -11.95 -20.85 14.31
CA LEU A 40 -12.45 -21.16 12.97
C LEU A 40 -12.11 -22.59 12.56
N VAL A 41 -10.90 -23.07 12.87
CA VAL A 41 -10.52 -24.48 12.67
C VAL A 41 -11.37 -25.41 13.54
N ASN A 42 -11.65 -25.05 14.79
CA ASN A 42 -12.51 -25.84 15.66
C ASN A 42 -13.94 -25.96 15.14
N VAL A 43 -14.52 -24.86 14.63
CA VAL A 43 -15.86 -24.88 14.01
C VAL A 43 -15.88 -25.82 12.80
N VAL A 44 -14.88 -25.73 11.93
CA VAL A 44 -14.76 -26.63 10.77
C VAL A 44 -14.64 -28.09 11.21
N ASN A 45 -13.83 -28.37 12.24
CA ASN A 45 -13.70 -29.71 12.80
C ASN A 45 -14.99 -30.22 13.45
N GLN A 46 -15.76 -29.37 14.12
CA GLN A 46 -17.07 -29.73 14.66
C GLN A 46 -18.05 -30.11 13.55
N VAL A 47 -18.05 -29.39 12.42
CA VAL A 47 -18.84 -29.77 11.24
C VAL A 47 -18.39 -31.13 10.72
N ILE A 48 -17.08 -31.38 10.60
CA ILE A 48 -16.56 -32.67 10.15
C ILE A 48 -17.01 -33.80 11.08
N THR A 49 -16.80 -33.69 12.38
CA THR A 49 -17.10 -34.79 13.32
C THR A 49 -18.59 -35.00 13.53
N ASN A 50 -19.37 -33.92 13.66
CA ASN A 50 -20.76 -33.99 14.09
C ASN A 50 -21.74 -34.03 12.92
N VAL A 51 -21.33 -33.56 11.74
CA VAL A 51 -22.18 -33.53 10.53
C VAL A 51 -21.63 -34.50 9.48
N SER A 52 -20.43 -34.26 8.95
CA SER A 52 -19.94 -35.03 7.80
C SER A 52 -19.65 -36.50 8.12
N ASN A 53 -19.04 -36.77 9.28
CA ASN A 53 -18.62 -38.11 9.70
C ASN A 53 -19.68 -38.86 10.51
N ARG A 54 -20.83 -38.23 10.82
CA ARG A 54 -21.94 -38.89 11.52
C ARG A 54 -22.96 -39.46 10.54
N ASN A 55 -23.28 -40.73 10.73
CA ASN A 55 -24.39 -41.38 10.04
C ASN A 55 -25.70 -40.94 10.70
N PHE A 56 -26.45 -40.07 10.03
CA PHE A 56 -27.78 -39.68 10.50
C PHE A 56 -28.82 -40.75 10.17
N PRO A 57 -29.93 -40.84 10.94
CA PRO A 57 -31.07 -41.68 10.63
C PRO A 57 -31.99 -41.02 9.58
N PRO A 58 -32.85 -41.80 8.89
CA PRO A 58 -33.70 -41.34 7.78
C PRO A 58 -34.59 -40.12 8.06
N GLN A 59 -34.95 -39.91 9.33
CA GLN A 59 -35.86 -38.85 9.75
C GLN A 59 -35.20 -37.47 9.84
N LEU A 60 -33.87 -37.38 9.80
CA LEU A 60 -33.12 -36.13 9.91
C LEU A 60 -32.71 -35.61 8.52
N THR A 61 -33.68 -35.38 7.64
CA THR A 61 -33.45 -34.63 6.40
C THR A 61 -33.22 -33.14 6.72
N PRO A 62 -32.23 -32.47 6.10
CA PRO A 62 -31.41 -32.91 4.95
C PRO A 62 -30.08 -33.59 5.32
N LEU A 63 -29.80 -33.83 6.61
CA LEU A 63 -28.54 -34.43 7.08
C LEU A 63 -28.43 -35.93 6.76
N TYR A 64 -29.57 -36.58 6.50
CA TYR A 64 -29.64 -37.97 6.05
C TYR A 64 -29.40 -38.11 4.54
N TYR A 65 -28.34 -38.83 4.17
CA TYR A 65 -28.07 -39.26 2.79
C TYR A 65 -27.18 -40.52 2.80
N ASN A 66 -26.93 -41.12 1.64
CA ASN A 66 -26.18 -42.38 1.51
C ASN A 66 -24.67 -42.16 1.74
N GLN A 67 -24.26 -42.06 3.00
CA GLN A 67 -22.87 -41.86 3.45
C GLN A 67 -22.02 -43.12 3.29
N SER A 68 -21.76 -43.52 2.04
CA SER A 68 -20.92 -44.68 1.71
C SER A 68 -19.42 -44.33 1.58
N GLY A 69 -19.03 -43.06 1.77
CA GLY A 69 -17.64 -42.60 1.63
C GLY A 69 -16.77 -42.85 2.87
N PRO A 70 -15.43 -42.85 2.76
CA PRO A 70 -14.53 -42.90 3.93
C PRO A 70 -14.70 -41.66 4.81
N LEU A 71 -14.31 -41.77 6.09
CA LEU A 71 -14.36 -40.64 7.01
C LEU A 71 -13.44 -39.52 6.51
N MET A 72 -13.96 -38.30 6.60
CA MET A 72 -13.26 -37.09 6.22
C MET A 72 -12.22 -36.76 7.30
N PRO A 73 -10.96 -36.50 6.93
CA PRO A 73 -9.92 -36.17 7.88
C PRO A 73 -10.14 -34.77 8.46
N LEU A 74 -9.75 -34.59 9.72
CA LEU A 74 -9.86 -33.32 10.43
C LEU A 74 -8.87 -32.29 9.91
N LEU A 75 -9.23 -31.02 10.04
CA LEU A 75 -8.34 -29.91 9.81
C LEU A 75 -7.36 -29.79 10.97
N CYS A 76 -6.08 -29.69 10.66
CA CYS A 76 -5.06 -29.41 11.64
C CYS A 76 -5.24 -27.99 12.17
N ASN A 77 -5.36 -27.88 13.50
CA ASN A 77 -5.23 -26.59 14.15
C ASN A 77 -3.74 -26.27 14.31
N PRO A 78 -3.25 -25.16 13.72
CA PRO A 78 -1.86 -24.75 13.89
C PRO A 78 -1.56 -24.28 15.30
N PHE A 79 -2.60 -24.02 16.12
CA PHE A 79 -2.46 -23.53 17.49
C PHE A 79 -2.99 -24.53 18.51
N THR A 80 -2.34 -24.58 19.67
CA THR A 80 -2.89 -25.20 20.88
C THR A 80 -3.96 -24.29 21.53
N PRO A 81 -4.75 -24.79 22.49
CA PRO A 81 -5.72 -23.96 23.23
C PRO A 81 -5.11 -22.75 23.97
N ASP A 82 -3.82 -22.84 24.32
CA ASP A 82 -3.03 -21.73 24.85
C ASP A 82 -2.38 -20.85 23.77
N LEU A 83 -2.80 -20.99 22.50
CA LEU A 83 -2.41 -20.22 21.33
C LEU A 83 -0.91 -20.28 20.99
N ARG A 84 -0.27 -21.39 21.32
CA ARG A 84 1.11 -21.70 20.92
C ARG A 84 1.11 -22.52 19.64
N ASP A 85 2.20 -22.39 18.89
CA ASP A 85 2.36 -23.14 17.65
C ASP A 85 2.41 -24.65 17.94
N ARG A 86 1.67 -25.41 17.12
CA ARG A 86 1.51 -26.86 17.24
C ARG A 86 1.78 -27.50 15.91
N ASN A 87 2.52 -28.61 15.92
CA ASN A 87 2.63 -29.43 14.72
C ASN A 87 1.40 -30.35 14.56
N CYS A 88 1.02 -30.61 13.31
CA CYS A 88 -0.13 -31.44 13.00
C CYS A 88 0.08 -32.90 13.39
N SER A 89 -0.95 -33.52 13.95
CA SER A 89 -0.96 -34.94 14.29
C SER A 89 -1.21 -35.80 13.05
N ARG A 90 -0.83 -37.08 13.13
CA ARG A 90 -1.02 -38.03 12.03
C ARG A 90 -2.52 -38.17 11.70
N GLY A 91 -2.89 -37.92 10.46
CA GLY A 91 -4.29 -38.00 9.99
C GLY A 91 -5.03 -36.66 9.95
N GLU A 92 -4.43 -35.59 10.48
CA GLU A 92 -4.92 -34.22 10.25
C GLU A 92 -4.42 -33.69 8.89
N VAL A 93 -5.19 -32.79 8.28
CA VAL A 93 -4.82 -32.12 7.03
C VAL A 93 -4.41 -30.68 7.33
N THR A 94 -3.32 -30.21 6.73
CA THR A 94 -2.86 -28.82 6.86
C THR A 94 -3.81 -27.85 6.14
N LEU A 95 -3.80 -26.58 6.56
CA LEU A 95 -4.60 -25.51 5.94
C LEU A 95 -4.35 -25.41 4.42
N ASP A 96 -3.10 -25.58 3.97
CA ASP A 96 -2.73 -25.47 2.56
C ASP A 96 -3.32 -26.57 1.68
N ASN A 97 -3.45 -27.78 2.22
CA ASN A 97 -3.86 -28.96 1.44
C ASN A 97 -5.34 -29.35 1.69
N ALA A 98 -5.99 -28.78 2.69
CA ALA A 98 -7.32 -29.19 3.13
C ALA A 98 -8.36 -29.15 2.01
N THR A 99 -8.40 -28.07 1.23
CA THR A 99 -9.35 -27.92 0.11
C THR A 99 -9.20 -29.04 -0.92
N GLN A 100 -7.97 -29.36 -1.32
CA GLN A 100 -7.68 -30.40 -2.30
C GLN A 100 -7.98 -31.81 -1.77
N VAL A 101 -7.68 -32.08 -0.50
CA VAL A 101 -7.98 -33.38 0.13
C VAL A 101 -9.48 -33.58 0.27
N TRP A 102 -10.20 -32.57 0.75
CA TRP A 102 -11.63 -32.61 1.00
C TRP A 102 -12.48 -32.66 -0.27
N LYS A 103 -11.97 -32.14 -1.39
CA LYS A 103 -12.65 -32.24 -2.70
C LYS A 103 -13.02 -33.69 -3.06
N LYS A 104 -12.22 -34.67 -2.61
CA LYS A 104 -12.46 -36.10 -2.85
C LYS A 104 -13.66 -36.68 -2.08
N TYR A 105 -14.17 -35.93 -1.11
CA TYR A 105 -15.29 -36.32 -0.24
C TYR A 105 -16.59 -35.61 -0.62
N GLU A 106 -16.53 -34.67 -1.57
CA GLU A 106 -17.68 -33.97 -2.10
C GLU A 106 -18.54 -34.91 -2.95
N CYS A 107 -19.83 -34.94 -2.66
CA CYS A 107 -20.82 -35.65 -3.45
C CYS A 107 -21.42 -34.74 -4.53
N GLN A 108 -21.96 -35.33 -5.58
CA GLN A 108 -22.86 -34.62 -6.48
C GLN A 108 -24.20 -34.42 -5.75
N SER A 109 -24.68 -33.19 -5.66
CA SER A 109 -25.94 -32.89 -4.98
C SER A 109 -27.14 -32.93 -5.92
N THR A 110 -28.31 -33.24 -5.34
CA THR A 110 -29.62 -32.99 -5.94
C THR A 110 -30.43 -32.15 -4.96
N THR A 111 -31.20 -31.20 -5.47
CA THR A 111 -32.05 -30.36 -4.63
C THR A 111 -33.41 -31.03 -4.44
N VAL A 112 -33.83 -31.20 -3.19
CA VAL A 112 -35.17 -31.71 -2.86
C VAL A 112 -36.18 -30.58 -2.71
N SER A 113 -37.47 -30.92 -2.80
CA SER A 113 -38.59 -30.01 -2.53
C SER A 113 -38.46 -29.44 -1.11
N GLY A 114 -38.01 -28.18 -1.03
CA GLY A 114 -37.60 -27.53 0.21
C GLY A 114 -36.26 -26.78 0.11
N GLY A 115 -35.56 -26.85 -1.03
CA GLY A 115 -34.34 -26.07 -1.28
C GLY A 115 -33.07 -26.65 -0.64
N ALA A 116 -33.19 -27.77 0.07
CA ALA A 116 -32.05 -28.45 0.67
C ALA A 116 -31.30 -29.31 -0.35
N GLU A 117 -29.97 -29.28 -0.28
CA GLU A 117 -29.10 -30.15 -1.06
C GLU A 117 -28.92 -31.50 -0.36
N ILE A 118 -29.11 -32.59 -1.08
CA ILE A 118 -28.79 -33.95 -0.64
C ILE A 118 -27.77 -34.59 -1.57
N CYS A 119 -26.90 -35.44 -1.05
CA CYS A 119 -25.96 -36.20 -1.88
C CYS A 119 -26.68 -37.27 -2.71
N ALA A 120 -26.55 -37.18 -4.04
CA ALA A 120 -27.02 -38.19 -4.99
C ALA A 120 -25.98 -39.29 -5.22
N THR A 121 -24.69 -38.98 -5.05
CA THR A 121 -23.57 -39.93 -5.18
C THR A 121 -22.89 -40.18 -3.84
N VAL A 122 -21.99 -41.17 -3.81
CA VAL A 122 -21.18 -41.49 -2.64
C VAL A 122 -20.31 -40.27 -2.27
N GLY A 123 -20.46 -39.80 -1.03
CA GLY A 123 -19.65 -38.71 -0.47
C GLY A 123 -20.05 -38.42 0.98
N ARG A 124 -19.44 -37.39 1.57
CA ARG A 124 -19.61 -36.98 2.97
C ARG A 124 -19.92 -35.49 3.14
N VAL A 125 -19.85 -34.70 2.07
CA VAL A 125 -20.19 -33.27 2.08
C VAL A 125 -20.89 -32.88 0.79
N THR A 126 -21.92 -32.04 0.90
CA THR A 126 -22.56 -31.40 -0.26
C THR A 126 -21.72 -30.22 -0.76
N PRO A 127 -21.92 -29.75 -2.00
CA PRO A 127 -21.21 -28.58 -2.53
C PRO A 127 -21.37 -27.33 -1.65
N SER A 128 -22.56 -27.10 -1.07
CA SER A 128 -22.77 -25.98 -0.14
C SER A 128 -21.91 -26.08 1.13
N ILE A 129 -21.89 -27.25 1.78
CA ILE A 129 -21.08 -27.47 3.00
C ILE A 129 -19.59 -27.38 2.66
N TYR A 130 -19.16 -27.99 1.56
CA TYR A 130 -17.79 -27.89 1.07
C TYR A 130 -17.38 -26.43 0.83
N GLY A 131 -18.23 -25.64 0.18
CA GLY A 131 -18.01 -24.20 -0.05
C GLY A 131 -17.80 -23.42 1.25
N GLN A 132 -18.64 -23.66 2.26
CA GLN A 132 -18.49 -22.98 3.57
C GLN A 132 -17.22 -23.41 4.31
N MET A 133 -16.90 -24.71 4.30
CA MET A 133 -15.69 -25.23 4.94
C MET A 133 -14.43 -24.68 4.26
N THR A 134 -14.39 -24.64 2.93
CA THR A 134 -13.26 -24.09 2.18
C THR A 134 -13.09 -22.58 2.36
N ALA A 135 -14.18 -21.82 2.50
CA ALA A 135 -14.11 -20.41 2.88
C ALA A 135 -13.48 -20.24 4.27
N GLY A 136 -13.90 -21.06 5.26
CA GLY A 136 -13.31 -21.06 6.59
C GLY A 136 -11.82 -21.40 6.61
N VAL A 137 -11.41 -22.40 5.82
CA VAL A 137 -9.99 -22.76 5.64
C VAL A 137 -9.20 -21.63 5.01
N THR A 138 -9.70 -21.03 3.93
CA THR A 138 -9.01 -19.94 3.21
C THR A 138 -8.76 -18.75 4.12
N VAL A 139 -9.76 -18.36 4.92
CA VAL A 139 -9.62 -17.29 5.92
C VAL A 139 -8.61 -17.67 7.00
N SER A 140 -8.70 -18.88 7.54
CA SER A 140 -7.76 -19.39 8.54
C SER A 140 -6.32 -19.40 8.03
N GLN A 141 -6.12 -19.83 6.77
CA GLN A 141 -4.84 -19.86 6.09
C GLN A 141 -4.29 -18.44 5.89
N GLY A 142 -5.12 -17.50 5.44
CA GLY A 142 -4.72 -16.11 5.29
C GLY A 142 -4.30 -15.48 6.61
N LEU A 143 -5.07 -15.68 7.68
CA LEU A 143 -4.72 -15.20 9.03
C LEU A 143 -3.44 -15.83 9.57
N TYR A 144 -3.23 -17.14 9.32
CA TYR A 144 -2.03 -17.85 9.76
C TYR A 144 -0.77 -17.40 9.00
N GLN A 145 -0.85 -17.28 7.68
CA GLN A 145 0.30 -16.99 6.82
C GLN A 145 0.66 -15.50 6.80
N TYR A 146 -0.35 -14.62 6.73
CA TYR A 146 -0.14 -13.18 6.63
C TYR A 146 -0.21 -12.45 7.98
N GLY A 147 -0.75 -13.07 9.03
CA GLY A 147 -0.86 -12.47 10.36
C GLY A 147 0.45 -11.86 10.86
N PRO A 148 1.56 -12.61 10.96
CA PRO A 148 2.83 -12.08 11.45
C PRO A 148 3.37 -10.89 10.64
N PHE A 149 3.22 -10.93 9.31
CA PHE A 149 3.65 -9.84 8.43
C PHE A 149 2.81 -8.57 8.61
N LEU A 150 1.49 -8.71 8.68
CA LEU A 150 0.57 -7.58 8.89
C LEU A 150 0.85 -6.87 10.22
N ILE A 151 1.25 -7.62 11.25
CA ILE A 151 1.62 -7.08 12.56
C ILE A 151 2.98 -6.36 12.53
N GLN A 152 3.97 -6.89 11.79
CA GLN A 152 5.25 -6.19 11.58
C GLN A 152 5.08 -4.85 10.84
N LEU A 153 4.08 -4.74 9.95
CA LEU A 153 3.72 -3.47 9.33
C LEU A 153 3.07 -2.50 10.33
N GLN A 154 2.26 -3.01 11.27
CA GLN A 154 1.58 -2.22 12.30
C GLN A 154 2.56 -1.61 13.33
N ASP A 155 3.61 -2.35 13.69
CA ASP A 155 4.60 -1.92 14.70
C ASP A 155 5.54 -0.80 14.25
N CYS A 156 5.43 -0.37 12.99
CA CYS A 156 6.22 0.69 12.38
C CYS A 156 7.75 0.54 12.44
N THR A 157 8.26 -0.58 12.96
CA THR A 157 9.69 -0.93 12.94
C THR A 157 10.20 -0.96 11.51
N PHE A 158 9.46 -1.60 10.60
CA PHE A 158 9.80 -1.66 9.18
C PHE A 158 9.84 -0.26 8.52
N VAL A 159 8.83 0.56 8.78
CA VAL A 159 8.72 1.91 8.19
C VAL A 159 9.80 2.83 8.76
N ARG A 160 10.05 2.76 10.07
CA ARG A 160 11.10 3.52 10.76
C ARG A 160 12.49 3.12 10.24
N ASP A 161 12.77 1.84 10.08
CA ASP A 161 14.05 1.36 9.56
C ASP A 161 14.26 1.74 8.08
N THR A 162 13.18 1.76 7.30
CA THR A 162 13.22 2.22 5.91
C THR A 162 13.47 3.74 5.82
N PHE A 163 12.73 4.56 6.58
CA PHE A 163 12.92 6.01 6.57
C PHE A 163 14.22 6.46 7.21
N THR A 164 14.73 5.77 8.23
CA THR A 164 16.09 6.03 8.75
C THR A 164 17.15 5.74 7.69
N THR A 165 17.04 4.61 6.98
CA THR A 165 17.97 4.27 5.89
C THR A 165 17.92 5.31 4.76
N ILE A 166 16.72 5.76 4.38
CA ILE A 166 16.56 6.79 3.34
C ILE A 166 17.14 8.13 3.79
N ASN A 167 16.83 8.55 5.03
CA ASN A 167 17.30 9.81 5.58
C ASN A 167 18.83 9.82 5.70
N GLN A 168 19.45 8.72 6.12
CA GLN A 168 20.90 8.65 6.25
C GLN A 168 21.61 8.45 4.91
N GLY A 169 21.03 7.68 3.99
CA GLY A 169 21.68 7.29 2.73
C GLY A 169 21.52 8.31 1.60
N TYR A 170 20.36 8.96 1.47
CA TYR A 170 19.99 9.70 0.26
C TYR A 170 19.74 11.20 0.49
N CYS A 171 19.22 11.59 1.66
CA CYS A 171 18.95 12.99 1.95
C CYS A 171 20.20 13.91 1.95
N PRO A 172 21.39 13.50 2.46
CA PRO A 172 22.56 14.39 2.48
C PRO A 172 23.06 14.73 1.07
N GLY A 173 22.99 13.75 0.15
CA GLY A 173 23.31 13.96 -1.25
C GLY A 173 22.32 14.92 -1.90
N LEU A 174 21.03 14.69 -1.69
CA LEU A 174 19.96 15.51 -2.25
C LEU A 174 20.02 16.96 -1.76
N GLU A 175 20.25 17.19 -0.47
CA GLU A 175 20.43 18.53 0.11
C GLU A 175 21.65 19.23 -0.47
N ARG A 176 22.76 18.51 -0.65
CA ARG A 176 23.96 19.07 -1.25
C ARG A 176 23.68 19.52 -2.68
N TYR A 177 23.12 18.64 -3.53
CA TYR A 177 22.84 18.97 -4.92
C TYR A 177 21.77 20.07 -5.07
N SER A 178 20.73 20.07 -4.24
CA SER A 178 19.71 21.13 -4.28
C SER A 178 20.30 22.50 -3.93
N LYS A 179 21.23 22.55 -2.96
CA LYS A 179 21.99 23.76 -2.63
C LYS A 179 22.84 24.25 -3.80
N TRP A 180 23.52 23.35 -4.51
CA TRP A 180 24.29 23.71 -5.73
C TRP A 180 23.39 24.26 -6.83
N VAL A 181 22.23 23.64 -7.07
CA VAL A 181 21.25 24.11 -8.05
C VAL A 181 20.72 25.49 -7.66
N TYR A 182 20.39 25.70 -6.39
CA TYR A 182 19.92 26.99 -5.87
C TYR A 182 20.96 28.10 -6.06
N VAL A 183 22.23 27.83 -5.71
CA VAL A 183 23.33 28.77 -5.94
C VAL A 183 23.47 29.08 -7.43
N GLY A 184 23.39 28.07 -8.30
CA GLY A 184 23.39 28.28 -9.75
C GLY A 184 22.25 29.17 -10.23
N LEU A 185 21.03 28.95 -9.74
CA LEU A 185 19.85 29.75 -10.06
C LEU A 185 19.99 31.21 -9.60
N VAL A 186 20.55 31.45 -8.41
CA VAL A 186 20.82 32.80 -7.89
C VAL A 186 21.89 33.51 -8.74
N MET A 187 22.94 32.80 -9.16
CA MET A 187 23.97 33.39 -10.03
C MET A 187 23.43 33.77 -11.41
N VAL A 188 22.60 32.91 -12.02
CA VAL A 188 21.96 33.20 -13.31
C VAL A 188 21.00 34.39 -13.20
N SER A 189 20.20 34.46 -12.14
CA SER A 189 19.25 35.57 -11.95
C SER A 189 19.99 36.91 -11.77
N LEU A 190 21.07 36.94 -10.98
CA LEU A 190 21.91 38.13 -10.83
C LEU A 190 22.54 38.57 -12.16
N ALA A 191 23.05 37.63 -12.97
CA ALA A 191 23.63 37.94 -14.28
C ALA A 191 22.59 38.54 -15.24
N VAL A 192 21.38 37.96 -15.28
CA VAL A 192 20.27 38.49 -16.08
C VAL A 192 19.88 39.89 -15.62
N MET A 193 19.73 40.13 -14.31
CA MET A 193 19.41 41.45 -13.77
C MET A 193 20.47 42.51 -14.13
N LEU A 194 21.77 42.18 -13.99
CA LEU A 194 22.86 43.09 -14.36
C LEU A 194 22.89 43.37 -15.87
N SER A 195 22.72 42.34 -16.71
CA SER A 195 22.67 42.52 -18.17
C SER A 195 21.51 43.43 -18.61
N LEU A 196 20.34 43.32 -17.98
CA LEU A 196 19.21 44.22 -18.21
C LEU A 196 19.52 45.66 -17.78
N ILE A 197 20.16 45.86 -16.63
CA ILE A 197 20.56 47.20 -16.16
C ILE A 197 21.55 47.84 -17.14
N PHE A 198 22.60 47.11 -17.54
CA PHE A 198 23.58 47.60 -18.52
C PHE A 198 22.91 47.94 -19.86
N TRP A 199 21.97 47.11 -20.31
CA TRP A 199 21.22 47.36 -21.54
C TRP A 199 20.40 48.64 -21.47
N VAL A 200 19.71 48.90 -20.35
CA VAL A 200 18.93 50.14 -20.14
C VAL A 200 19.84 51.37 -20.13
N ILE A 201 20.98 51.31 -19.44
CA ILE A 201 21.95 52.42 -19.41
C ILE A 201 22.48 52.71 -20.81
N TYR A 202 22.92 51.68 -21.54
CA TYR A 202 23.40 51.82 -22.91
C TYR A 202 22.33 52.38 -23.85
N ALA A 203 21.10 51.88 -23.76
CA ALA A 203 19.98 52.37 -24.57
C ALA A 203 19.67 53.86 -24.27
N ARG A 204 19.73 54.26 -23.01
CA ARG A 204 19.55 55.65 -22.57
C ARG A 204 20.66 56.56 -23.11
N GLU A 205 21.92 56.16 -22.95
CA GLU A 205 23.06 56.93 -23.46
C GLU A 205 23.02 57.06 -24.98
N ARG A 206 22.70 55.97 -25.69
CA ARG A 206 22.51 55.98 -27.14
C ARG A 206 21.40 56.94 -27.56
N ARG A 207 20.26 56.96 -26.87
CA ARG A 207 19.19 57.95 -27.12
C ARG A 207 19.70 59.38 -26.88
N HIS A 208 20.36 59.66 -25.77
CA HIS A 208 20.91 60.99 -25.49
C HIS A 208 21.90 61.47 -26.57
N ARG A 209 22.80 60.59 -27.05
CA ARG A 209 23.74 60.92 -28.14
C ARG A 209 23.05 61.19 -29.48
N VAL A 210 21.90 60.59 -29.74
CA VAL A 210 21.10 60.87 -30.95
C VAL A 210 20.39 62.22 -30.83
N TYR A 211 19.74 62.50 -29.70
CA TYR A 211 19.07 63.77 -29.45
C TYR A 211 20.02 64.98 -29.44
N SER A 212 21.24 64.83 -28.89
CA SER A 212 22.25 65.90 -28.88
C SER A 212 22.77 66.24 -30.28
N LYS A 213 22.82 65.26 -31.19
CA LYS A 213 23.22 65.47 -32.59
C LYS A 213 22.15 66.19 -33.43
N GLN A 214 20.88 66.13 -33.04
CA GLN A 214 19.80 66.86 -33.72
C GLN A 214 19.67 68.34 -33.33
N HIS A 215 20.33 68.79 -32.25
CA HIS A 215 20.23 70.16 -31.73
C HIS A 215 21.46 71.03 -32.04
N GLN A 216 22.35 70.66 -32.98
CA GLN A 216 23.36 71.60 -33.48
C GLN A 216 22.67 72.68 -34.35
N PRO A 217 22.70 73.97 -33.98
CA PRO A 217 22.16 75.04 -34.83
C PRO A 217 23.04 75.18 -36.07
N TYR A 218 22.42 75.21 -37.25
CA TYR A 218 23.11 75.55 -38.50
C TYR A 218 23.70 76.97 -38.40
N PRO A 219 24.96 77.21 -38.83
CA PRO A 219 25.49 78.55 -38.90
C PRO A 219 24.77 79.35 -39.98
N VAL A 220 24.33 80.55 -39.64
CA VAL A 220 23.73 81.54 -40.57
C VAL A 220 24.80 81.98 -41.56
N GLU A 221 24.54 81.78 -42.86
CA GLU A 221 25.44 82.14 -43.95
C GLU A 221 25.30 83.63 -44.26
N ASP A 222 26.36 84.41 -44.01
CA ASP A 222 26.42 85.86 -44.30
C ASP A 222 26.55 86.11 -45.81
N LYS A 223 25.63 86.92 -46.34
CA LYS A 223 25.55 87.33 -47.75
C LYS A 223 26.42 88.57 -48.00
N PRO A 224 27.39 88.56 -48.93
CA PRO A 224 28.25 89.72 -49.15
C PRO A 224 27.53 90.86 -49.87
N ALA A 225 27.71 92.08 -49.34
CA ALA A 225 27.18 93.33 -49.89
C ALA A 225 28.02 93.85 -51.08
N ALA A 226 27.32 94.48 -52.02
CA ALA A 226 27.82 95.00 -53.28
C ALA A 226 28.76 96.22 -53.14
N THR A 227 29.75 96.30 -54.02
CA THR A 227 30.62 97.48 -54.19
C THR A 227 30.50 98.01 -55.62
N VAL A 228 30.16 99.29 -55.76
CA VAL A 228 30.14 100.10 -56.99
C VAL A 228 30.40 101.57 -56.55
N PRO A 229 30.92 102.53 -57.34
CA PRO A 229 32.05 102.57 -58.29
C PRO A 229 32.98 103.82 -58.06
N GLY A 230 33.97 104.03 -58.94
CA GLY A 230 34.65 105.33 -59.21
C GLY A 230 36.18 105.21 -59.16
N ALA A 231 37.00 105.73 -60.08
CA ALA A 231 36.84 106.61 -61.24
C ALA A 231 37.92 106.26 -62.29
#